data_AF-A0A7X9BC77-F1
#
_entry.id   AF-A0A7X9BC77-F1
#
_cell.length_a   1.000
_cell.length_b   1.000
_cell.length_c   1.000
_cell.angle_alpha   90.00
_cell.angle_beta   90.00
_cell.angle_gamma   90.00
#
_symmetry.space_group_name_H-M   'P 1'
#
loop_
_entity.id
_entity.type
_entity.pdbx_description
1 polymer ?
#
loop_
_entity_poly.entity_id
_entity_poly.type
_entity_poly.pdbx_seq_one_letter_code
_entity_poly.pdbx_strand_id
1 'polypeptide(L)'
;MKINIKIIIISLIIGFISFPFIALGGIFTSSLFDGKTIEEALHIIGNKIEEIFIIVNDIENKQSKLEKEIYCLELIKKTPEWGTAYYINNDIVKFYESAKEQLDNFENDPAYHYPGMLEKWKKAVEEAEPLYIKYIEECKNN
;
A
#
# COMPACT_ATOMS: atom_id res chain seq x y z
N MET A 1 21.04 -27.42 20.39
CA MET A 1 21.74 -26.99 19.17
C MET A 1 21.23 -25.59 18.80
N LYS A 2 22.00 -24.52 19.09
CA LYS A 2 21.58 -23.14 18.76
C LYS A 2 21.99 -22.88 17.31
N ILE A 3 21.04 -22.98 16.38
CA ILE A 3 21.29 -22.60 14.99
C ILE A 3 21.40 -21.07 14.95
N ASN A 4 22.56 -20.57 14.52
CA ASN A 4 22.81 -19.14 14.43
C ASN A 4 21.97 -18.55 13.30
N ILE A 5 21.01 -17.69 13.64
CA ILE A 5 20.11 -17.00 12.68
C ILE A 5 20.86 -16.38 11.50
N LYS A 6 22.08 -15.88 11.73
CA LYS A 6 22.96 -15.36 10.65
C LYS A 6 23.25 -16.38 9.55
N ILE A 7 23.43 -17.65 9.89
CA ILE A 7 23.71 -18.72 8.92
C ILE A 7 22.47 -19.02 8.06
N ILE A 8 21.28 -19.04 8.69
CA ILE A 8 20.01 -19.25 7.96
C ILE A 8 19.80 -18.16 6.92
N ILE A 9 20.03 -16.89 7.29
CA ILE A 9 19.86 -15.74 6.39
C ILE A 9 20.83 -15.82 5.20
N ILE A 10 22.09 -16.18 5.43
CA ILE A 10 23.10 -16.32 4.37
C ILE A 10 22.71 -17.44 3.39
N SER A 11 22.26 -18.60 3.91
CA SER A 11 21.81 -19.71 3.06
C SER A 11 20.59 -19.34 2.22
N LEU A 12 19.68 -18.54 2.77
CA LEU A 12 18.48 -18.07 2.06
C LEU A 12 18.84 -17.10 0.92
N ILE A 13 19.77 -16.17 1.16
CA ILE A 13 20.25 -15.22 0.15
C ILE A 13 20.98 -15.95 -0.98
N ILE A 14 21.87 -16.91 -0.67
CA ILE A 14 22.60 -17.69 -1.68
C ILE A 14 21.63 -18.55 -2.52
N GLY A 15 20.62 -19.16 -1.89
CA GLY A 15 19.58 -19.91 -2.60
C GLY A 15 18.77 -19.04 -3.55
N PHE A 16 18.42 -17.81 -3.12
CA PHE A 16 17.64 -16.88 -3.93
C PHE A 16 18.44 -16.32 -5.11
N ILE A 17 19.73 -16.03 -4.92
CA ILE A 17 20.61 -15.52 -5.99
C ILE A 17 20.95 -16.63 -7.00
N SER A 18 21.14 -17.87 -6.55
CA SER A 18 21.53 -18.98 -7.43
C SER A 18 20.37 -19.56 -8.26
N PHE A 19 19.12 -19.38 -7.83
CA PHE A 19 17.93 -19.87 -8.52
C PHE A 19 17.81 -19.37 -9.98
N PRO A 20 17.93 -18.07 -10.29
CA PRO A 20 17.89 -17.60 -11.68
C PRO A 20 19.05 -18.13 -12.55
N PHE A 21 20.26 -18.31 -11.98
CA PHE A 21 21.41 -18.85 -12.73
C PHE A 21 21.26 -20.32 -13.08
N ILE A 22 20.72 -21.14 -12.18
CA ILE A 22 20.48 -22.58 -12.42
C ILE A 22 19.35 -22.78 -13.43
N ALA A 23 18.26 -21.99 -13.30
CA ALA A 23 17.14 -22.06 -14.23
C ALA A 23 17.54 -21.65 -15.67
N LEU A 24 18.33 -20.58 -15.82
CA LEU A 24 18.85 -20.16 -17.12
C LEU A 24 19.86 -21.17 -17.69
N GLY A 25 20.82 -21.62 -16.88
CA GLY A 25 21.84 -22.60 -17.29
C GLY A 25 21.27 -23.94 -17.76
N GLY A 26 20.18 -24.41 -17.13
CA GLY A 26 19.48 -25.64 -17.54
C GLY A 26 18.79 -25.52 -18.90
N ILE A 27 18.28 -24.35 -19.27
CA ILE A 27 17.65 -24.11 -20.58
C ILE A 27 18.70 -24.17 -21.70
N PHE A 28 19.91 -23.63 -21.45
CA PHE A 28 21.03 -23.68 -22.40
C PHE A 28 21.51 -25.10 -22.69
N THR A 29 21.61 -25.96 -21.68
CA THR A 29 22.04 -27.35 -21.89
C THR A 29 20.98 -28.13 -22.66
N SER A 30 19.70 -28.05 -22.28
CA SER A 30 18.63 -28.75 -23.02
C SER A 30 18.50 -28.31 -24.48
N SER A 31 18.67 -27.02 -24.79
CA SER A 31 18.55 -26.49 -26.16
C SER A 31 19.69 -26.93 -27.09
N LEU A 32 20.91 -27.15 -26.55
CA LEU A 32 22.06 -27.66 -27.30
C LEU A 32 21.97 -29.17 -27.54
N PHE A 33 21.37 -29.93 -26.62
CA PHE A 33 21.16 -31.37 -26.75
C PHE A 33 20.04 -31.75 -27.72
N ASP A 34 19.05 -30.87 -27.94
CA ASP A 34 17.93 -31.08 -28.88
C ASP A 34 18.25 -30.74 -30.35
N GLY A 35 19.51 -30.38 -30.67
CA GLY A 35 19.94 -30.10 -32.05
C GLY A 35 19.38 -28.81 -32.66
N LYS A 36 18.82 -27.91 -31.83
CA LYS A 36 18.34 -26.61 -32.28
C LYS A 36 19.49 -25.74 -32.78
N THR A 37 19.29 -25.04 -33.89
CA THR A 37 20.31 -24.12 -34.41
C THR A 37 20.44 -22.92 -33.48
N ILE A 38 21.57 -22.21 -33.56
CA ILE A 38 21.83 -21.00 -32.76
C ILE A 38 20.69 -19.96 -32.94
N GLU A 39 20.11 -19.87 -34.15
CA GLU A 39 18.97 -19.00 -34.44
C GLU A 39 17.69 -19.41 -33.71
N GLU A 40 17.38 -20.71 -33.62
CA GLU A 40 16.21 -21.19 -32.87
C GLU A 40 16.37 -20.97 -31.36
N ALA A 41 17.58 -21.14 -30.83
CA ALA A 41 17.88 -20.84 -29.42
C ALA A 41 17.74 -19.33 -29.14
N LEU A 42 18.24 -18.46 -30.03
CA LEU A 42 18.08 -17.00 -29.92
C LEU A 42 16.61 -16.57 -30.00
N HIS A 43 15.82 -17.18 -30.89
CA HIS A 43 14.38 -16.90 -31.00
C HIS A 43 13.62 -17.28 -29.73
N ILE A 44 13.95 -18.42 -29.12
CA ILE A 44 13.36 -18.84 -27.83
C ILE A 44 13.73 -17.86 -26.71
N ILE A 45 14.98 -17.41 -26.67
CA ILE A 45 15.44 -16.40 -25.70
C ILE A 45 14.70 -15.07 -25.91
N GLY A 46 14.54 -14.62 -27.16
CA GLY A 46 13.80 -13.40 -27.48
C GLY A 46 12.38 -13.43 -26.96
N ASN A 47 11.64 -14.51 -27.24
CA ASN A 47 10.27 -14.69 -26.75
C ASN A 47 10.22 -14.73 -25.21
N LYS A 48 11.20 -15.37 -24.56
CA LYS A 48 11.27 -15.42 -23.10
C LYS A 48 11.58 -14.06 -22.48
N ILE A 49 12.40 -13.24 -23.13
CA ILE A 49 12.66 -11.86 -22.69
C ILE A 49 11.38 -11.02 -22.80
N GLU A 50 10.62 -11.15 -23.90
CA GLU A 50 9.35 -10.44 -24.07
C GLU A 50 8.31 -10.84 -23.02
N GLU A 51 8.16 -12.15 -22.74
CA GLU A 51 7.32 -12.65 -21.64
C GLU A 51 7.73 -12.06 -20.29
N ILE A 52 9.04 -12.00 -20.00
CA ILE A 52 9.56 -11.41 -18.76
C ILE A 52 9.21 -9.92 -18.68
N PHE A 53 9.34 -9.16 -19.77
CA PHE A 53 8.97 -7.74 -19.80
C PHE A 53 7.49 -7.53 -19.48
N ILE A 54 6.60 -8.35 -20.05
CA ILE A 54 5.16 -8.28 -19.78
C ILE A 54 4.90 -8.54 -18.29
N ILE A 55 5.52 -9.58 -17.72
CA ILE A 55 5.36 -9.95 -16.31
C ILE A 55 5.88 -8.83 -15.39
N VAL A 56 7.04 -8.25 -15.69
CA VAL A 56 7.61 -7.14 -14.91
C VAL A 56 6.67 -5.95 -14.93
N ASN A 57 6.17 -5.56 -16.10
CA ASN A 57 5.23 -4.44 -16.23
C ASN A 57 3.91 -4.71 -15.47
N ASP A 58 3.39 -5.94 -15.50
CA ASP A 58 2.20 -6.30 -14.70
C ASP A 58 2.47 -6.23 -13.19
N ILE A 59 3.64 -6.67 -12.75
CA ILE A 59 4.06 -6.59 -11.35
C ILE A 59 4.21 -5.12 -10.90
N GLU A 60 4.84 -4.27 -11.71
CA GLU A 60 5.02 -2.84 -11.42
C GLU A 60 3.66 -2.13 -11.30
N ASN A 61 2.73 -2.41 -12.21
CA ASN A 61 1.38 -1.86 -12.15
C ASN A 61 0.62 -2.33 -10.90
N LYS A 62 0.73 -3.62 -10.54
CA LYS A 62 0.13 -4.16 -9.30
C LYS A 62 0.75 -3.55 -8.05
N GLN A 63 2.07 -3.36 -8.03
CA GLN A 63 2.78 -2.74 -6.92
C GLN A 63 2.31 -1.30 -6.72
N SER A 64 2.27 -0.50 -7.79
CA SER A 64 1.78 0.88 -7.74
C SER A 64 0.35 0.97 -7.20
N LYS A 65 -0.53 0.05 -7.63
CA LYS A 65 -1.90 -0.03 -7.11
C LYS A 65 -1.94 -0.34 -5.61
N LEU A 66 -1.15 -1.32 -5.15
CA LEU A 66 -1.08 -1.70 -3.74
C LEU A 66 -0.50 -0.58 -2.87
N GLU A 67 0.54 0.12 -3.34
CA GLU A 67 1.12 1.26 -2.63
C GLU A 67 0.08 2.37 -2.43
N LYS A 68 -0.74 2.65 -3.46
CA LYS A 68 -1.85 3.60 -3.36
C LYS A 68 -2.93 3.13 -2.38
N GLU A 69 -3.32 1.85 -2.43
CA GLU A 69 -4.30 1.28 -1.49
C GLU A 69 -3.81 1.37 -0.03
N ILE A 70 -2.56 1.02 0.23
CA ILE A 70 -1.93 1.12 1.55
C ILE A 70 -1.94 2.57 2.02
N TYR A 71 -1.51 3.49 1.17
CA TYR A 71 -1.52 4.92 1.48
C TYR A 71 -2.91 5.43 1.87
N CYS A 72 -3.94 5.05 1.11
CA CYS A 72 -5.32 5.43 1.41
C CYS A 72 -5.81 4.81 2.73
N LEU A 73 -5.46 3.56 3.02
CA LEU A 73 -5.77 2.91 4.30
C LEU A 73 -5.07 3.57 5.49
N GLU A 74 -3.82 4.00 5.33
CA GLU A 74 -3.09 4.74 6.35
C GLU A 74 -3.72 6.11 6.62
N LEU A 75 -4.18 6.79 5.57
CA LEU A 75 -4.84 8.09 5.69
C LEU A 75 -6.21 7.97 6.37
N ILE A 76 -7.00 6.94 6.05
CA ILE A 76 -8.27 6.63 6.72
C ILE A 76 -8.06 6.41 8.22
N LYS A 77 -7.00 5.70 8.60
CA LYS A 77 -6.65 5.38 9.99
C LYS A 77 -6.09 6.57 10.78
N LYS A 78 -5.64 7.63 10.12
CA LYS A 78 -5.19 8.84 10.81
C LYS A 78 -6.40 9.60 11.31
N THR A 79 -6.61 9.57 12.63
CA THR A 79 -7.62 10.38 13.31
C THR A 79 -6.93 11.29 14.33
N PRO A 80 -7.34 12.55 14.48
CA PRO A 80 -6.84 13.43 15.52
C PRO A 80 -7.06 12.88 16.93
N GLU A 81 -6.17 13.23 17.87
CA GLU A 81 -6.19 12.74 19.27
C GLU A 81 -7.27 13.45 20.12
N TRP A 82 -8.56 13.22 19.86
CA TRP A 82 -9.60 13.72 20.77
C TRP A 82 -10.77 12.75 21.00
N GLY A 83 -11.00 12.48 22.29
CA GLY A 83 -12.29 12.12 22.89
C GLY A 83 -12.64 10.63 23.01
N THR A 84 -12.32 10.02 24.17
CA THR A 84 -12.80 8.72 24.71
C THR A 84 -13.68 7.87 23.78
N ALA A 85 -13.05 6.90 23.10
CA ALA A 85 -13.50 5.56 22.72
C ALA A 85 -14.87 5.30 22.03
N TYR A 86 -15.86 6.18 22.08
CA TYR A 86 -17.19 5.95 21.47
C TYR A 86 -17.40 6.67 20.14
N TYR A 87 -16.60 7.72 19.85
CA TYR A 87 -16.73 8.54 18.63
C TYR A 87 -15.48 8.51 17.74
N ILE A 88 -14.48 7.71 18.12
CA ILE A 88 -13.32 7.41 17.26
C ILE A 88 -13.82 6.43 16.19
N ASN A 89 -14.48 6.96 15.17
CA ASN A 89 -14.64 6.22 13.93
C ASN A 89 -13.24 6.12 13.32
N ASN A 90 -12.77 4.90 13.05
CA ASN A 90 -11.46 4.61 12.41
C ASN A 90 -11.35 5.12 10.97
N ASP A 91 -12.17 6.11 10.62
CA ASP A 91 -12.48 6.58 9.30
C ASP A 91 -12.57 8.11 9.35
N ILE A 92 -11.52 8.75 8.86
CA ILE A 92 -11.39 10.21 8.81
C ILE A 92 -12.58 10.90 8.13
N VAL A 93 -13.24 10.23 7.16
CA VAL A 93 -14.41 10.76 6.46
C VAL A 93 -15.57 10.93 7.42
N LYS A 94 -15.95 9.82 8.08
CA LYS A 94 -17.06 9.83 9.04
C LYS A 94 -16.77 10.74 10.21
N PHE A 95 -15.52 10.77 10.64
CA PHE A 95 -15.08 11.63 11.73
C PHE A 95 -15.25 13.11 11.40
N TYR A 96 -14.73 13.55 10.25
CA TYR A 96 -14.87 14.94 9.79
C TYR A 96 -16.34 15.33 9.62
N GLU A 97 -17.15 14.48 8.96
CA GLU A 97 -18.59 14.71 8.77
C GLU A 97 -19.32 14.85 10.12
N SER A 98 -19.06 13.95 11.06
CA SER A 98 -19.66 14.00 12.40
C SER A 98 -19.20 15.22 13.18
N ALA A 99 -17.91 15.57 13.12
CA ALA A 99 -17.37 16.75 13.80
C ALA A 99 -17.99 18.04 13.26
N LYS A 100 -18.22 18.11 11.96
CA LYS A 100 -18.85 19.26 11.30
C LYS A 100 -20.32 19.40 11.65
N GLU A 101 -21.06 18.29 11.68
CA GLU A 101 -22.46 18.26 12.14
C GLU A 101 -22.58 18.71 13.59
N GLN A 102 -21.70 18.21 14.47
CA GLN A 102 -21.69 18.62 15.87
C GLN A 102 -21.33 20.09 16.00
N LEU A 103 -20.31 20.58 15.30
CA LEU A 103 -19.98 22.01 15.31
C LEU A 103 -21.18 22.88 14.91
N ASP A 104 -21.88 22.52 13.83
CA ASP A 104 -23.06 23.25 13.37
C ASP A 104 -24.20 23.26 14.40
N ASN A 105 -24.47 22.12 15.05
CA ASN A 105 -25.46 22.03 16.13
C ASN A 105 -25.09 22.94 17.32
N PHE A 106 -23.82 22.99 17.71
CA PHE A 106 -23.35 23.83 18.81
C PHE A 106 -23.34 25.33 18.47
N GLU A 107 -23.17 25.70 17.19
CA GLU A 107 -23.22 27.10 16.76
C GLU A 107 -24.65 27.63 16.60
N ASN A 108 -25.61 26.75 16.27
CA ASN A 108 -26.97 27.15 15.89
C ASN A 108 -28.04 26.82 16.95
N ASP A 109 -27.81 25.88 17.87
CA ASP A 109 -28.80 25.48 18.88
C ASP A 109 -28.35 25.81 20.31
N PRO A 110 -29.06 26.73 21.01
CA PRO A 110 -28.80 27.05 22.41
C PRO A 110 -28.81 25.88 23.38
N ALA A 111 -29.55 24.80 23.08
CA ALA A 111 -29.63 23.59 23.89
C ALA A 111 -28.29 22.85 24.00
N TYR A 112 -27.37 23.10 23.06
CA TYR A 112 -26.07 22.47 23.01
C TYR A 112 -24.96 23.34 23.62
N HIS A 113 -25.23 24.52 24.18
CA HIS A 113 -24.20 25.36 24.80
C HIS A 113 -23.67 24.81 26.14
N TYR A 114 -22.91 23.72 26.07
CA TYR A 114 -22.08 23.23 27.15
C TYR A 114 -20.71 23.94 27.12
N PRO A 115 -20.23 24.50 28.25
CA PRO A 115 -18.96 25.20 28.30
C PRO A 115 -17.79 24.36 27.76
N GLY A 116 -17.02 24.92 26.82
CA GLY A 116 -15.82 24.31 26.24
C GLY A 116 -16.06 23.22 25.18
N MET A 117 -17.32 22.86 24.89
CA MET A 117 -17.63 21.88 23.84
C MET A 117 -17.59 22.49 22.44
N LEU A 118 -17.95 23.76 22.29
CA LEU A 118 -17.86 24.47 21.01
C LEU A 118 -16.40 24.54 20.54
N GLU A 119 -15.49 25.01 21.40
CA GLU A 119 -14.06 25.08 21.11
C GLU A 119 -13.46 23.69 20.82
N LYS A 120 -13.98 22.66 21.50
CA LYS A 120 -13.57 21.27 21.26
C LYS A 120 -13.97 20.80 19.86
N TRP A 121 -15.20 21.08 19.41
CA TRP A 121 -15.66 20.71 18.06
C TRP A 121 -15.04 21.58 16.96
N LYS A 122 -14.64 22.83 17.26
CA LYS A 122 -13.83 23.65 16.34
C LYS A 122 -12.47 23.02 16.10
N LYS A 123 -11.74 22.74 17.17
CA LYS A 123 -10.42 22.10 17.10
C LYS A 123 -10.47 20.74 16.38
N ALA A 124 -11.54 20.00 16.64
CA ALA A 124 -11.84 18.74 15.98
C ALA A 124 -11.91 18.83 14.45
N VAL A 125 -12.68 19.80 13.94
CA VAL A 125 -12.80 20.05 12.51
C VAL A 125 -11.47 20.55 11.93
N GLU A 126 -10.80 21.48 12.61
CA GLU A 126 -9.51 22.04 12.17
C GLU A 126 -8.43 20.96 12.00
N GLU A 127 -8.35 20.00 12.92
CA GLU A 127 -7.37 18.91 12.85
C GLU A 127 -7.75 17.83 11.81
N ALA A 128 -9.05 17.59 11.58
CA ALA A 128 -9.53 16.56 10.67
C ALA A 128 -9.59 17.01 9.20
N GLU A 129 -9.88 18.29 8.95
CA GLU A 129 -10.08 18.86 7.62
C GLU A 129 -8.94 18.59 6.62
N PRO A 130 -7.65 18.85 6.95
CA PRO A 130 -6.58 18.60 5.99
C PRO A 130 -6.43 17.13 5.63
N LEU A 131 -6.69 16.22 6.57
CA LEU A 131 -6.65 14.77 6.33
C LEU A 131 -7.83 14.33 5.46
N TYR A 132 -9.02 14.87 5.71
CA TYR A 132 -10.22 14.64 4.91
C TYR A 132 -10.03 15.11 3.46
N ILE A 133 -9.59 16.36 3.25
CA ILE A 133 -9.35 16.93 1.91
C ILE A 133 -8.37 16.05 1.13
N LYS A 134 -7.24 15.70 1.76
CA LYS A 134 -6.23 14.85 1.15
C LYS A 134 -6.78 13.47 0.75
N TYR A 135 -7.63 12.89 1.58
CA TYR A 135 -8.28 11.62 1.29
C TYR A 135 -9.23 11.73 0.09
N ILE A 136 -10.05 12.78 0.03
CA ILE A 136 -10.97 12.98 -1.09
C ILE A 136 -10.21 13.14 -2.41
N GLU A 137 -9.16 13.96 -2.42
CA GLU A 137 -8.34 14.23 -3.61
C GLU A 137 -7.62 12.99 -4.12
N GLU A 138 -6.98 12.22 -3.23
CA GLU A 138 -6.06 11.15 -3.64
C GLU A 138 -6.73 9.77 -3.71
N CYS A 139 -7.80 9.54 -2.94
CA CYS A 139 -8.38 8.20 -2.73
C CYS A 139 -9.82 8.01 -3.21
N LYS A 140 -10.65 9.06 -3.28
CA LYS A 140 -12.09 8.92 -3.65
C LYS A 140 -12.40 9.24 -5.11
N ASN A 141 -11.59 10.07 -5.76
CA ASN A 141 -11.88 10.62 -7.10
C ASN A 141 -11.23 9.87 -8.28
N ASN A 142 -10.73 8.63 -8.08
CA ASN A 142 -10.12 7.78 -9.11
C ASN A 142 -10.59 6.33 -8.95
#